data_AF-A0A7C6F9I7-F1
#
_entry.id   AF-A0A7C6F9I7-F1
#
_cell.length_a   1.000
_cell.length_b   1.000
_cell.length_c   1.000
_cell.angle_alpha   90.00
_cell.angle_beta   90.00
_cell.angle_gamma   90.00
#
_symmetry.space_group_name_H-M   'P 1'
#
loop_
_entity.id
_entity.type
_entity.pdbx_description
1 polymer ?
#
loop_
_entity_poly.entity_id
_entity_poly.type
_entity_poly.pdbx_seq_one_letter_code
_entity_poly.pdbx_strand_id
1 'polypeptide(L)'
;MASETSITLPSGRQVVLLDVIRGMPEQTDSWFFRFLDPTLGPNVDFGALEPDMQALCEDVALSQIGKDVARVTIALLDREVPFGTAAPGAVQVFEAYSVDGQNCEWEPF
;
A
#
# COMPACT_ATOMS: atom_id res chain seq x y z
N MET A 1 13.71 7.28 -17.91
CA MET A 1 13.19 5.90 -18.00
C MET A 1 12.81 5.51 -16.57
N ALA A 2 11.59 5.81 -16.13
CA ALA A 2 11.12 5.29 -14.85
C ALA A 2 10.85 3.80 -15.08
N SER A 3 11.52 2.92 -14.33
CA SER A 3 11.23 1.48 -14.41
C SER A 3 10.03 1.22 -13.52
N GLU A 4 8.83 1.25 -14.09
CA GLU A 4 7.63 0.68 -13.47
C GLU A 4 7.84 -0.83 -13.36
N THR A 5 8.32 -1.26 -12.19
CA THR A 5 8.52 -2.68 -11.91
C THR A 5 7.18 -3.24 -11.48
N SER A 6 6.63 -4.15 -12.27
CA SER A 6 5.41 -4.87 -11.88
C SER A 6 5.73 -5.88 -10.77
N ILE A 7 4.89 -5.87 -9.75
CA ILE A 7 4.95 -6.77 -8.60
C ILE A 7 3.83 -7.77 -8.77
N THR A 8 4.18 -9.06 -8.69
CA THR A 8 3.19 -10.15 -8.74
C THR A 8 2.75 -10.47 -7.32
N LEU A 9 1.44 -10.39 -7.08
CA LEU A 9 0.83 -10.66 -5.78
C LEU A 9 0.46 -12.14 -5.61
N PRO A 10 0.31 -12.63 -4.37
CA PRO A 10 -0.16 -13.99 -4.08
C PRO A 10 -1.46 -14.39 -4.81
N SER A 11 -2.39 -13.45 -5.00
CA SER A 11 -3.61 -13.66 -5.78
C SER A 11 -3.39 -13.82 -7.29
N GLY A 12 -2.18 -13.57 -7.78
CA GLY A 12 -1.83 -13.50 -9.20
C GLY A 12 -2.08 -12.14 -9.85
N ARG A 13 -2.58 -11.15 -9.09
CA ARG A 13 -2.71 -9.76 -9.54
C ARG A 13 -1.34 -9.16 -9.80
N GLN A 14 -1.30 -8.20 -10.70
CA GLN A 14 -0.09 -7.43 -11.00
C GLN A 14 -0.32 -5.98 -10.62
N VAL A 15 0.59 -5.45 -9.80
CA VAL A 15 0.53 -4.08 -9.33
C VAL A 15 1.82 -3.35 -9.59
N VAL A 16 1.76 -2.03 -9.60
CA VAL A 16 2.92 -1.16 -9.78
C VAL A 16 3.01 -0.21 -8.60
N LEU A 17 4.19 -0.05 -8.02
CA LEU A 17 4.43 0.96 -7.00
C LEU A 17 4.31 2.36 -7.65
N LEU A 18 3.31 3.13 -7.22
CA LEU A 18 3.02 4.48 -7.70
C LEU A 18 3.93 5.50 -7.02
N ASP A 19 3.80 5.62 -5.70
CA ASP A 19 4.60 6.51 -4.89
C ASP A 19 4.69 6.02 -3.43
N VAL A 20 5.68 6.57 -2.73
CA VAL A 20 5.89 6.38 -1.30
C VAL A 20 5.85 7.74 -0.64
N ILE A 21 4.90 7.93 0.27
CA ILE A 21 4.67 9.19 0.95
C ILE A 21 5.05 9.02 2.40
N ARG A 22 6.05 9.80 2.83
CA ARG A 22 6.38 9.91 4.25
C ARG A 22 5.28 10.70 4.93
N GLY A 23 4.92 10.28 6.14
CA GLY A 23 3.89 10.90 6.93
C GLY A 23 4.13 12.39 7.15
N MET A 24 3.09 13.07 7.62
CA MET A 24 3.16 14.50 7.92
C MET A 24 4.25 14.78 8.97
N PRO A 25 4.76 16.03 9.08
CA PRO A 25 5.79 16.36 10.05
C PRO A 25 5.45 15.99 11.50
N GLU A 26 4.17 15.88 11.87
CA GLU A 26 3.71 15.39 13.18
C GLU A 26 3.63 13.85 13.31
N GLN A 27 3.72 13.09 12.22
CA GLN A 27 3.62 11.62 12.13
C GLN A 27 4.77 11.07 11.28
N THR A 28 6.02 11.41 11.65
CA THR A 28 7.22 11.03 10.90
C THR A 28 7.49 9.52 10.88
N ASP A 29 6.89 8.79 11.81
CA ASP A 29 6.98 7.34 11.97
C ASP A 29 5.96 6.57 11.11
N SER A 30 5.14 7.28 10.33
CA SER A 30 4.07 6.70 9.51
C SER A 30 4.35 6.90 8.03
N TRP A 31 4.28 5.85 7.23
CA TRP A 31 4.56 5.89 5.78
C TRP A 31 3.41 5.31 4.97
N PHE A 32 3.14 5.85 3.79
CA PHE A 32 2.13 5.35 2.87
C PHE A 32 2.81 4.80 1.62
N PHE A 33 2.55 3.54 1.30
CA PHE A 33 2.99 2.91 0.05
C PHE A 33 1.76 2.72 -0.83
N ARG A 34 1.80 3.31 -2.01
CA ARG A 34 0.64 3.38 -2.90
C ARG A 34 0.92 2.59 -4.15
N PHE A 35 0.01 1.69 -4.50
CA PHE A 35 0.15 0.76 -5.60
C PHE A 35 -1.02 0.90 -6.56
N LEU A 36 -0.74 0.85 -7.85
CA LEU A 36 -1.74 0.79 -8.91
C LEU A 36 -2.07 -0.65 -9.25
N ASP A 37 -3.36 -0.94 -9.26
CA ASP A 37 -3.93 -2.17 -9.77
C ASP A 37 -5.07 -1.86 -10.75
N PRO A 38 -4.81 -1.89 -12.07
CA PRO A 38 -5.83 -1.60 -13.08
C PRO A 38 -7.02 -2.59 -13.07
N THR A 39 -6.90 -3.72 -12.38
CA THR A 39 -7.94 -4.74 -12.25
C THR A 39 -8.77 -4.57 -10.97
N LEU A 40 -8.43 -3.59 -10.12
CA LEU A 40 -9.19 -3.26 -8.92
C LEU A 40 -10.54 -2.65 -9.32
N GLY A 41 -11.62 -3.30 -8.87
CA GLY A 41 -12.98 -2.92 -9.21
C GLY A 41 -13.84 -2.73 -7.97
N PRO A 42 -15.01 -2.10 -8.12
CA PRO A 42 -15.88 -1.74 -6.99
C PRO A 42 -16.49 -2.96 -6.28
N ASN A 43 -16.47 -4.13 -6.92
CA ASN A 43 -16.99 -5.39 -6.37
C ASN A 43 -15.87 -6.31 -5.87
N VAL A 44 -14.67 -5.77 -5.62
CA VAL A 44 -13.56 -6.56 -5.07
C VAL A 44 -13.93 -7.06 -3.68
N ASP A 45 -13.62 -8.33 -3.42
CA ASP A 45 -13.72 -8.88 -2.08
C ASP A 45 -12.49 -8.42 -1.28
N PHE A 46 -12.71 -7.58 -0.27
CA PHE A 46 -11.63 -7.06 0.57
C PHE A 46 -10.89 -8.18 1.32
N GLY A 47 -11.60 -9.23 1.76
CA GLY A 47 -10.95 -10.36 2.44
C GLY A 47 -10.04 -11.15 1.50
N ALA A 48 -10.28 -11.09 0.19
CA ALA A 48 -9.41 -11.71 -0.80
C ALA A 48 -8.14 -10.88 -1.09
N LEU A 49 -8.11 -9.61 -0.68
CA LEU A 49 -6.94 -8.73 -0.82
C LEU A 49 -5.98 -8.80 0.37
N GLU A 50 -6.44 -9.24 1.54
CA GLU A 50 -5.62 -9.37 2.75
C GLU A 50 -4.25 -10.03 2.51
N PRO A 51 -4.14 -11.23 1.88
CA PRO A 51 -2.83 -11.84 1.63
C PRO A 51 -1.95 -11.03 0.68
N ASP A 52 -2.55 -10.28 -0.24
CA ASP A 52 -1.82 -9.42 -1.17
C ASP A 52 -1.27 -8.18 -0.47
N MET A 53 -2.09 -7.54 0.37
CA MET A 53 -1.72 -6.37 1.16
C MET A 53 -0.62 -6.71 2.17
N GLN A 54 -0.71 -7.88 2.82
CA GLN A 54 0.33 -8.38 3.71
C GLN A 54 1.66 -8.54 2.95
N ALA A 55 1.65 -9.19 1.78
CA ALA A 55 2.84 -9.38 0.97
C ALA A 55 3.45 -8.04 0.52
N LEU A 56 2.63 -7.06 0.14
CA LEU A 56 3.12 -5.72 -0.18
C LEU A 56 3.79 -5.03 1.00
N CYS A 57 3.28 -5.23 2.22
CA CYS A 57 3.94 -4.71 3.41
C CYS A 57 5.28 -5.39 3.67
N GLU A 58 5.29 -6.73 3.74
CA GLU A 58 6.47 -7.52 4.13
C GLU A 58 7.58 -7.50 3.06
N ASP A 59 7.22 -7.72 1.79
CA ASP A 59 8.21 -7.91 0.73
C ASP A 59 8.69 -6.58 0.13
N VAL A 60 7.84 -5.54 0.17
CA VAL A 60 8.13 -4.27 -0.49
C VAL A 60 8.38 -3.16 0.52
N ALA A 61 7.44 -2.90 1.42
CA ALA A 61 7.53 -1.73 2.32
C ALA A 61 8.67 -1.86 3.34
N LEU A 62 8.81 -3.01 4.01
CA LEU A 62 9.87 -3.23 5.01
C LEU A 62 11.29 -3.02 4.44
N SER A 63 11.49 -3.32 3.16
CA SER A 63 12.80 -3.14 2.50
C SER A 63 13.18 -1.67 2.27
N GLN A 64 12.21 -0.75 2.32
CA GLN A 64 12.37 0.66 1.97
C GLN A 64 12.32 1.62 3.17
N ILE A 65 11.89 1.14 4.34
CA ILE A 65 11.75 1.95 5.55
C ILE A 65 12.95 1.81 6.49
N GLY A 66 13.16 2.84 7.31
CA GLY A 66 14.13 2.82 8.41
C GLY A 66 13.54 2.24 9.69
N LYS A 67 14.39 2.02 10.70
CA LYS A 67 13.98 1.52 12.03
C LYS A 67 13.14 2.51 12.85
N ASP A 68 13.05 3.75 12.38
CA ASP A 68 12.28 4.85 12.95
C ASP A 68 10.82 4.86 12.48
N VAL A 69 10.47 4.03 11.50
CA VAL A 69 9.09 3.85 11.04
C VAL A 69 8.40 2.81 11.91
N ALA A 70 7.25 3.18 12.47
CA ALA A 70 6.44 2.32 13.32
C ALA A 70 5.12 1.92 12.65
N ARG A 71 4.70 2.64 11.60
CA ARG A 71 3.45 2.37 10.89
C ARG A 71 3.62 2.48 9.38
N VAL A 72 3.05 1.52 8.67
CA VAL A 72 2.96 1.50 7.21
C VAL A 72 1.50 1.38 6.81
N THR A 73 1.05 2.24 5.91
CA THR A 73 -0.25 2.08 5.23
C THR A 73 0.00 1.62 3.81
N ILE A 74 -0.56 0.47 3.44
CA ILE A 74 -0.61 0.00 2.05
C ILE A 74 -1.91 0.49 1.44
N ALA A 75 -1.81 1.15 0.29
CA ALA A 75 -2.96 1.59 -0.48
C ALA A 75 -2.95 0.95 -1.87
N LEU A 76 -4.02 0.24 -2.22
CA LEU A 76 -4.28 -0.24 -3.58
C LEU A 76 -5.28 0.70 -4.25
N LEU A 77 -4.92 1.21 -5.43
CA LEU A 77 -5.75 2.14 -6.20
C LEU A 77 -6.02 1.58 -7.60
N ASP A 78 -7.24 1.73 -8.10
CA ASP A 78 -7.58 1.34 -9.48
C ASP A 78 -6.93 2.25 -10.54
N ARG A 79 -6.61 3.48 -10.14
CA ARG A 79 -6.02 4.53 -10.98
C ARG A 79 -5.21 5.51 -10.13
N GLU A 80 -4.39 6.31 -10.80
CA GLU A 80 -3.67 7.40 -10.13
C GLU A 80 -4.65 8.43 -9.55
N VAL A 81 -4.50 8.69 -8.26
CA VAL A 81 -5.25 9.71 -7.52
C VAL A 81 -4.25 10.60 -6.79
N PRO A 82 -4.33 11.93 -6.85
CA PRO A 82 -3.45 12.78 -6.04
C PRO A 82 -3.68 12.55 -4.55
N PHE A 83 -2.60 12.39 -3.77
CA PHE A 83 -2.70 12.17 -2.32
C PHE A 83 -3.47 13.30 -1.63
N GLY A 84 -4.32 12.93 -0.66
CA GLY A 84 -5.17 13.87 0.08
C GLY A 84 -6.32 14.48 -0.72
N THR A 85 -6.56 14.04 -1.96
CA THR A 85 -7.65 14.53 -2.81
C THR A 85 -8.82 13.56 -2.82
N ALA A 86 -10.04 14.08 -2.70
CA ALA A 86 -11.24 13.28 -2.90
C ALA A 86 -11.35 12.87 -4.37
N ALA A 87 -11.44 11.56 -4.63
CA ALA A 87 -11.67 11.00 -5.97
C ALA A 87 -12.95 10.15 -6.00
N PRO A 88 -14.13 10.80 -6.14
CA PRO A 88 -15.40 10.08 -6.28
C PRO A 88 -15.35 9.19 -7.52
N GLY A 89 -15.50 7.88 -7.35
CA GLY A 89 -15.48 6.90 -8.43
C GLY A 89 -14.13 6.21 -8.68
N ALA A 90 -13.07 6.58 -7.95
CA ALA A 90 -11.87 5.75 -7.86
C ALA A 90 -12.07 4.70 -6.76
N VAL A 91 -11.64 3.47 -7.02
CA VAL A 91 -11.64 2.39 -6.03
C VAL A 91 -10.29 2.43 -5.34
N GLN A 92 -10.33 2.60 -4.02
CA GLN A 92 -9.13 2.66 -3.20
C GLN A 92 -9.35 1.80 -1.95
N VAL A 93 -8.41 0.90 -1.68
CA VAL A 93 -8.40 0.04 -0.50
C VAL A 93 -7.16 0.37 0.32
N PHE A 94 -7.33 0.51 1.63
CA PHE A 94 -6.26 0.89 2.55
C PHE A 94 -6.18 -0.13 3.68
N GLU A 95 -4.97 -0.55 4.00
CA GLU A 95 -4.67 -1.34 5.20
C GLU A 95 -3.47 -0.74 5.94
N ALA A 96 -3.59 -0.61 7.25
CA ALA A 96 -2.52 -0.17 8.13
C ALA A 96 -1.85 -1.37 8.76
N TYR A 97 -0.56 -1.23 8.96
CA TYR A 97 0.29 -2.20 9.60
C TYR A 97 1.17 -1.49 10.62
N SER A 98 1.18 -2.00 11.84
CA SER A 98 2.24 -1.74 12.79
C SER A 98 3.47 -2.53 12.37
N VAL A 99 4.64 -1.89 12.35
CA VAL A 99 5.88 -2.51 11.91
C VAL A 99 6.95 -2.44 13.01
N ASP A 100 7.63 -3.55 13.25
CA ASP A 100 8.75 -3.66 14.19
C ASP A 100 10.11 -3.77 13.48
N GLY A 101 10.11 -3.60 12.15
CA GLY A 101 11.26 -3.73 11.27
C GLY A 101 11.50 -5.14 10.73
N GLN A 102 10.74 -6.14 11.16
CA GLN A 102 10.80 -7.49 10.62
C GLN A 102 9.44 -8.03 10.15
N ASN A 103 8.36 -7.60 10.78
CA ASN A 103 7.01 -8.06 10.47
C ASN A 103 6.05 -6.89 10.29
N CYS A 104 4.96 -7.16 9.57
CA CYS A 104 3.81 -6.28 9.45
C CYS A 104 2.64 -6.89 10.24
N GLU A 105 2.21 -6.23 11.31
CA GLU A 105 1.02 -6.61 12.07
C GLU A 105 -0.17 -5.76 11.63
N TRP A 106 -1.19 -6.39 11.07
CA TRP A 106 -2.38 -5.70 10.57
C TRP A 106 -3.11 -4.96 11.69
N GLU A 107 -3.39 -3.67 11.47
CA GLU A 107 -4.16 -2.81 12.36
C GLU A 107 -5.52 -2.51 11.73
N PRO A 108 -6.64 -2.85 12.39
CA PRO A 108 -7.96 -2.46 11.91
C PRO A 108 -8.12 -0.94 12.01
N PHE A 109 -8.65 -0.33 10.95
CA PHE A 109 -9.01 1.09 10.88
C PHE A 109 -10.36 1.42 11.51
#